data_AF-A0A9D6WIY3-F1
#
_entry.id   AF-A0A9D6WIY3-F1
#
_cell.length_a   1.000
_cell.length_b   1.000
_cell.length_c   1.000
_cell.angle_alpha   90.00
_cell.angle_beta   90.00
_cell.angle_gamma   90.00
#
_symmetry.space_group_name_H-M   'P 1'
#
loop_
_entity.id
_entity.type
_entity.pdbx_description
1 polymer ?
#
loop_
_entity_poly.entity_id
_entity_poly.type
_entity_poly.pdbx_seq_one_letter_code
_entity_poly.pdbx_strand_id
1 'polypeptide(L)'
;MITRTMAPSILRLAKHFPVITITGPRQSGKTTLAKALFPHYAYHNLENPDVLAAAQADPRTFLKLGTKDPMIIDEVQRYPELLSYMQDEVDTQKLSGRYIITG
;
A
#
# COMPACT_ATOMS: atom_id res chain seq x y z
N MET A 1 7.24 5.89 20.96
CA MET A 1 6.37 5.90 19.75
C MET A 1 5.00 6.40 20.20
N ILE A 2 4.38 7.37 19.51
CA ILE A 2 3.06 7.90 19.90
C ILE A 2 1.99 6.84 19.59
N THR A 3 1.15 6.50 20.57
CA THR A 3 0.02 5.59 20.37
C THR A 3 -0.97 6.20 19.39
N ARG A 4 -1.16 5.55 18.22
CA ARG A 4 -2.13 6.00 17.21
C ARG A 4 -3.47 5.31 17.43
N THR A 5 -4.52 6.09 17.64
CA THR A 5 -5.90 5.59 17.88
C THR A 5 -6.45 4.75 16.71
N MET A 6 -5.96 4.98 15.49
CA MET A 6 -6.37 4.21 14.30
C MET A 6 -5.74 2.81 14.20
N ALA A 7 -4.66 2.53 14.94
CA ALA A 7 -3.91 1.28 14.80
C ALA A 7 -4.77 0.01 14.96
N PRO A 8 -5.63 -0.13 16.00
CA PRO A 8 -6.47 -1.32 16.17
C PRO A 8 -7.45 -1.52 15.00
N SER A 9 -8.01 -0.42 14.47
CA SER A 9 -8.93 -0.46 13.34
C SER A 9 -8.23 -0.89 12.06
N ILE A 10 -7.04 -0.36 11.79
CA ILE A 10 -6.23 -0.73 10.60
C ILE A 10 -5.89 -2.21 10.63
N LEU A 11 -5.39 -2.72 11.77
CA LEU A 11 -5.05 -4.14 11.93
C LEU A 11 -6.26 -5.05 11.78
N ARG A 12 -7.44 -4.63 12.27
CA ARG A 12 -8.68 -5.37 12.09
C ARG A 12 -9.08 -5.41 10.62
N LEU A 13 -9.09 -4.27 9.93
CA LEU A 13 -9.49 -4.20 8.53
C LEU A 13 -8.55 -5.01 7.61
N ALA A 14 -7.24 -4.98 7.87
CA ALA A 14 -6.25 -5.74 7.10
C ALA A 14 -6.47 -7.26 7.13
N LYS A 15 -7.20 -7.78 8.14
CA LYS A 15 -7.58 -9.21 8.19
C LYS A 15 -8.77 -9.57 7.30
N HIS A 16 -9.52 -8.57 6.83
CA HIS A 16 -10.78 -8.79 6.11
C HIS A 16 -10.77 -8.24 4.69
N PHE A 17 -10.00 -7.18 4.43
CA PHE A 17 -9.97 -6.53 3.13
C PHE A 17 -8.58 -6.67 2.49
N PRO A 18 -8.51 -6.89 1.17
CA PRO A 18 -7.25 -7.04 0.46
C PRO A 18 -6.47 -5.73 0.34
N VAL A 19 -7.18 -4.59 0.30
CA VAL A 19 -6.60 -3.26 0.16
C VAL A 19 -7.09 -2.37 1.30
N ILE A 20 -6.16 -1.71 2.01
CA ILE A 20 -6.45 -0.72 3.05
C ILE A 20 -5.85 0.61 2.66
N THR A 21 -6.67 1.67 2.67
CA THR A 21 -6.23 3.04 2.40
C THR A 21 -6.07 3.80 3.72
N ILE A 22 -4.89 4.38 3.95
CA ILE A 22 -4.63 5.31 5.06
C ILE A 22 -4.50 6.71 4.48
N THR A 23 -5.54 7.52 4.66
CA THR A 23 -5.57 8.88 4.11
C THR A 23 -5.35 9.96 5.15
N GLY A 24 -4.99 11.16 4.68
CA GLY A 24 -4.91 12.36 5.52
C GLY A 24 -3.93 13.41 4.98
N PRO A 25 -3.82 14.57 5.65
CA PRO A 25 -2.91 15.64 5.22
C PRO A 25 -1.46 15.16 5.09
N ARG A 26 -0.66 15.85 4.25
CA ARG A 26 0.79 15.65 4.22
C ARG A 26 1.37 15.86 5.63
N GLN A 27 2.43 15.11 5.95
CA GLN A 27 3.14 15.18 7.24
C GLN A 27 2.33 14.80 8.49
N SER A 28 1.16 14.15 8.35
CA SER A 28 0.37 13.60 9.47
C SER A 28 0.88 12.24 10.01
N GLY A 29 1.94 11.69 9.40
CA GLY A 29 2.58 10.43 9.83
C GLY A 29 1.86 9.16 9.36
N LYS A 30 1.14 9.21 8.24
CA LYS A 30 0.46 8.06 7.60
C LYS A 30 1.46 6.94 7.29
N THR A 31 2.53 7.28 6.57
CA THR A 31 3.61 6.37 6.19
C THR A 31 4.29 5.76 7.42
N THR A 32 4.55 6.59 8.45
CA THR A 32 5.13 6.13 9.71
C THR A 32 4.22 5.12 10.40
N LEU A 33 2.91 5.36 10.42
CA LEU A 33 1.93 4.43 10.99
C LEU A 33 1.86 3.13 10.18
N ALA A 34 1.80 3.20 8.85
CA ALA A 34 1.78 2.04 7.98
C ALA A 34 3.01 1.15 8.20
N LYS A 35 4.21 1.72 8.16
CA LYS A 35 5.48 1.00 8.40
C LYS A 35 5.57 0.40 9.80
N ALA A 36 5.04 1.10 10.81
CA ALA A 36 5.05 0.60 12.18
C ALA A 36 4.10 -0.59 12.38
N LEU A 37 2.94 -0.61 11.72
CA LEU A 37 1.97 -1.71 11.82
C LEU A 37 2.33 -2.91 10.94
N PHE A 38 3.05 -2.66 9.84
CA PHE A 38 3.36 -3.65 8.83
C PHE A 38 4.87 -3.66 8.51
N PRO A 39 5.76 -3.96 9.49
CA PRO A 39 7.20 -3.84 9.34
C PRO A 39 7.81 -4.83 8.33
N HIS A 40 7.09 -5.91 7.99
CA HIS A 40 7.53 -6.92 7.04
C HIS A 40 7.02 -6.66 5.61
N TYR A 41 6.25 -5.60 5.38
CA TYR A 41 5.70 -5.31 4.07
C TYR A 41 6.76 -4.62 3.22
N ALA A 42 6.84 -4.98 1.94
CA ALA A 42 7.66 -4.24 1.00
C ALA A 42 7.17 -2.79 0.92
N TYR A 43 8.07 -1.81 0.92
CA TYR A 43 7.71 -0.39 0.91
C TYR A 43 8.11 0.27 -0.40
N HIS A 44 7.14 0.85 -1.09
CA HIS A 44 7.33 1.58 -2.34
C HIS A 44 6.74 2.97 -2.23
N ASN A 45 7.54 4.01 -2.49
CA ASN A 45 7.09 5.40 -2.49
C ASN A 45 7.00 5.92 -3.93
N LEU A 46 5.80 6.26 -4.40
CA LEU A 46 5.57 6.76 -5.76
C LEU A 46 5.96 8.23 -5.96
N GLU A 47 6.40 8.94 -4.91
CA GLU A 47 7.13 10.20 -5.08
C GLU A 47 8.55 10.00 -5.62
N ASN A 48 9.15 8.82 -5.42
CA ASN A 48 10.44 8.51 -6.03
C ASN A 48 10.24 8.30 -7.55
N PRO A 49 10.90 9.11 -8.42
CA PRO A 49 10.75 9.00 -9.86
C PRO A 49 11.11 7.63 -10.43
N ASP A 50 12.11 6.95 -9.88
CA ASP A 50 12.55 5.63 -10.36
C ASP A 50 11.51 4.54 -10.03
N VAL A 51 10.91 4.61 -8.84
CA VAL A 51 9.84 3.71 -8.41
C VAL A 51 8.58 3.95 -9.25
N LEU A 52 8.24 5.23 -9.49
CA LEU A 52 7.11 5.60 -10.34
C LEU A 52 7.33 5.11 -11.78
N ALA A 53 8.51 5.32 -12.35
CA ALA A 53 8.85 4.86 -13.70
C ALA A 53 8.76 3.33 -13.81
N ALA A 54 9.25 2.60 -12.82
CA ALA A 54 9.11 1.14 -12.78
C ALA A 54 7.64 0.69 -12.71
N ALA A 55 6.82 1.35 -11.87
CA ALA A 55 5.39 1.08 -11.76
C ALA A 55 4.63 1.38 -13.05
N GLN A 56 5.01 2.43 -13.78
CA GLN A 56 4.38 2.81 -15.05
C GLN A 56 4.83 1.94 -16.22
N ALA A 57 6.09 1.50 -16.23
CA ALA A 57 6.63 0.68 -17.31
C ALA A 57 5.95 -0.70 -17.39
N ASP A 58 5.69 -1.32 -16.25
CA ASP A 58 4.91 -2.56 -16.18
C ASP A 58 4.18 -2.66 -14.83
N PRO A 59 2.94 -2.13 -14.71
CA PRO A 59 2.18 -2.12 -13.46
C PRO A 59 1.87 -3.52 -12.93
N ARG A 60 1.59 -4.47 -13.83
CA ARG A 60 1.27 -5.85 -13.44
C ARG A 60 2.50 -6.51 -12.86
N THR A 61 3.66 -6.30 -13.48
CA THR A 61 4.92 -6.77 -12.95
C THR A 61 5.31 -6.02 -11.70
N PHE A 62 5.13 -4.72 -11.56
CA PHE A 62 5.40 -3.99 -10.32
C PHE A 62 4.63 -4.58 -9.12
N LEU A 63 3.34 -4.86 -9.30
CA LEU A 63 2.50 -5.48 -8.29
C LEU A 63 2.85 -6.97 -8.04
N LYS A 64 3.36 -7.69 -9.05
CA LYS A 64 3.76 -9.12 -8.97
C LYS A 64 5.22 -9.37 -8.54
N LEU A 65 6.15 -8.50 -8.92
CA LEU A 65 7.61 -8.63 -8.83
C LEU A 65 8.13 -8.08 -7.49
N GLY A 66 7.27 -7.38 -6.75
CA GLY A 66 7.45 -6.96 -5.37
C GLY A 66 7.08 -7.98 -4.29
N THR A 67 7.15 -9.30 -4.56
CA THR A 67 7.07 -10.46 -3.64
C THR A 67 5.72 -11.22 -3.51
N LYS A 68 5.82 -12.50 -3.11
CA LYS A 68 4.73 -13.24 -2.43
C LYS A 68 4.18 -12.49 -1.21
N ASP A 69 4.90 -11.48 -0.73
CA ASP A 69 4.63 -10.76 0.50
C ASP A 69 3.81 -9.50 0.20
N PRO A 70 2.99 -9.07 1.17
CA PRO A 70 2.17 -7.87 1.04
C PRO A 70 3.03 -6.58 1.05
N MET A 71 2.48 -5.47 0.56
CA MET A 71 3.24 -4.23 0.35
C MET A 71 2.51 -2.95 0.81
N ILE A 72 3.30 -1.95 1.15
CA ILE A 72 2.91 -0.57 1.40
C ILE A 72 3.25 0.28 0.17
N ILE A 73 2.25 0.92 -0.44
CA ILE A 73 2.41 1.85 -1.56
C ILE A 73 2.09 3.26 -1.07
N ASP A 74 3.11 4.11 -0.97
CA ASP A 74 3.01 5.47 -0.48
C ASP A 74 2.65 6.44 -1.61
N GLU A 75 1.82 7.45 -1.29
CA GLU A 75 1.45 8.53 -2.19
C GLU A 75 0.84 8.02 -3.51
N VAL A 76 -0.12 7.09 -3.38
CA VAL A 76 -0.77 6.38 -4.51
C VAL A 76 -1.41 7.32 -5.54
N GLN A 77 -1.79 8.53 -5.12
CA GLN A 77 -2.33 9.56 -6.01
C GLN A 77 -1.34 10.04 -7.09
N ARG A 78 -0.06 9.70 -6.99
CA ARG A 78 0.95 9.92 -8.04
C ARG A 78 0.71 9.01 -9.25
N TYR A 79 0.09 7.86 -9.07
CA TYR A 79 -0.32 6.96 -10.16
C TYR A 79 -1.69 6.31 -9.91
N PRO A 80 -2.80 7.05 -10.06
CA PRO A 80 -4.14 6.56 -9.74
C PRO A 80 -4.57 5.33 -10.55
N GLU A 81 -4.09 5.16 -11.79
CA GLU A 81 -4.41 4.00 -12.63
C GLU A 81 -3.89 2.69 -12.04
N LEU A 82 -2.89 2.72 -11.14
CA LEU A 82 -2.40 1.55 -10.42
C LEU A 82 -3.52 0.87 -9.62
N LEU A 83 -4.53 1.63 -9.18
CA LEU A 83 -5.70 1.09 -8.47
C LEU A 83 -6.46 0.05 -9.31
N SER A 84 -6.60 0.28 -10.63
CA SER A 84 -7.26 -0.66 -11.54
C SER A 84 -6.48 -1.96 -11.68
N TYR A 85 -5.15 -1.88 -11.76
CA TYR A 85 -4.28 -3.07 -11.81
C TYR A 85 -4.27 -3.84 -10.49
N MET A 86 -4.35 -3.15 -9.35
CA MET A 86 -4.51 -3.78 -8.04
C MET A 86 -5.84 -4.51 -7.92
N GLN A 87 -6.93 -3.93 -8.43
CA GLN A 87 -8.25 -4.56 -8.41
C GLN A 87 -8.25 -5.92 -9.14
N ASP A 88 -7.73 -5.95 -10.38
CA ASP A 88 -7.59 -7.19 -11.16
C ASP A 88 -6.87 -8.31 -10.38
N GLU A 89 -5.81 -7.96 -9.66
CA GLU A 89 -4.99 -8.92 -8.92
C GLU A 89 -5.69 -9.43 -7.66
N VAL A 90 -6.27 -8.53 -6.85
CA VAL A 90 -6.91 -8.92 -5.58
C VAL A 90 -8.15 -9.79 -5.82
N ASP A 91 -8.87 -9.56 -6.93
CA ASP A 91 -10.00 -10.40 -7.33
C ASP A 91 -9.56 -11.83 -7.69
N THR A 92 -8.34 -11.97 -8.19
CA THR A 92 -7.75 -13.26 -8.57
C THR A 92 -7.21 -14.04 -7.37
N GLN A 93 -6.47 -13.38 -6.47
CA GLN A 93 -5.77 -14.07 -5.35
C GLN A 93 -6.54 -14.10 -4.04
N LYS A 94 -7.47 -13.15 -3.81
CA LYS A 94 -8.30 -13.03 -2.60
C LYS A 94 -7.53 -13.01 -1.27
N LEU A 95 -6.31 -12.46 -1.28
CA LEU A 95 -5.47 -12.34 -0.08
C LEU A 95 -5.82 -11.06 0.70
N SER A 96 -6.26 -11.18 1.95
CA SER A 96 -6.49 -10.04 2.84
C SER A 96 -5.17 -9.37 3.24
N GLY A 97 -5.18 -8.04 3.39
CA GLY A 97 -4.02 -7.26 3.80
C GLY A 97 -2.91 -7.21 2.73
N ARG A 98 -3.21 -7.52 1.48
CA ARG A 98 -2.23 -7.54 0.38
C ARG A 98 -1.58 -6.17 0.16
N TYR A 99 -2.39 -5.12 0.22
CA TYR A 99 -1.97 -3.75 -0.08
C TYR A 99 -2.36 -2.77 1.02
N ILE A 100 -1.39 -2.00 1.51
CA ILE A 100 -1.62 -0.81 2.32
C ILE A 100 -1.23 0.40 1.48
N ILE A 101 -2.19 1.24 1.13
CA ILE A 101 -1.92 2.41 0.31
C ILE A 101 -2.07 3.69 1.15
N THR A 102 -1.24 4.69 0.89
CA THR A 102 -1.34 6.00 1.54
C THR A 102 -1.60 7.12 0.52
N GLY A 103 -2.27 8.17 0.97
CA GLY A 103 -2.60 9.36 0.17
C GLY A 103 -3.10 10.51 1.02
#